data_AF-A0A934PW58-F1
#
_entry.id   AF-A0A934PW58-F1
#
_cell.length_a   1.000
_cell.length_b   1.000
_cell.length_c   1.000
_cell.angle_alpha   90.00
_cell.angle_beta   90.00
_cell.angle_gamma   90.00
#
_symmetry.space_group_name_H-M   'P 1'
#
loop_
_entity.id
_entity.type
_entity.pdbx_description
1 polymer ?
#
loop_
_entity_poly.entity_id
_entity_poly.type
_entity_poly.pdbx_seq_one_letter_code
_entity_poly.pdbx_strand_id
1 'polypeptide(L)'
;MDDQSEIIAIGAIPFIIDRDRRLLQQFNKWENIIRFDHLKKEEGYYAAKLYKSGINLSTEWPDFGKHYDQILNVIIPAPILDEHGSLTEDFKQDLNRLSHDKEWGFYLADKDTALRLSGKLPHIDLAGTDFTIDWRLKELRETEEPWKNISLRDMEMSDSGEEYLCFYNTETHELYEPDENLLELPENVVVLEIPCEAKLDPVAVAREYGIGETDLLNDHPFQMNLKAKVTPLSETGLPEYIQNNKRLAAGNSLNNETQSHKRGR
;
A
#
# COMPACT_ATOMS: atom_id res chain seq x y z
N MET A 1 -16.74 17.13 3.53
CA MET A 1 -17.25 16.23 2.47
C MET A 1 -18.19 15.27 3.13
N ASP A 2 -19.29 14.93 2.47
CA ASP A 2 -20.23 13.93 2.98
C ASP A 2 -19.67 12.53 2.72
N ASP A 3 -19.93 11.58 3.61
CA ASP A 3 -19.35 10.23 3.55
C ASP A 3 -19.98 9.35 2.45
N GLN A 4 -21.06 9.85 1.83
CA GLN A 4 -21.79 9.24 0.73
C GLN A 4 -21.36 9.75 -0.67
N SER A 5 -20.27 10.51 -0.75
CA SER A 5 -19.78 11.07 -2.02
C SER A 5 -19.17 9.99 -2.90
N GLU A 6 -19.77 9.68 -4.06
CA GLU A 6 -19.18 8.77 -5.05
C GLU A 6 -17.94 9.41 -5.71
N ILE A 7 -16.84 8.66 -5.80
CA ILE A 7 -15.57 9.14 -6.36
C ILE A 7 -15.15 8.27 -7.55
N ILE A 8 -14.73 8.94 -8.62
CA ILE A 8 -14.15 8.31 -9.81
C ILE A 8 -12.73 8.83 -10.01
N ALA A 9 -11.75 7.93 -9.98
CA ALA A 9 -10.41 8.19 -10.48
C ALA A 9 -10.44 8.06 -12.01
N ILE A 10 -9.99 9.11 -12.71
CA ILE A 10 -9.77 9.08 -14.16
C ILE A 10 -8.25 9.03 -14.34
N GLY A 11 -7.75 7.86 -14.73
CA GLY A 11 -6.36 7.48 -14.47
C GLY A 11 -6.02 7.68 -12.98
N ALA A 12 -4.91 8.37 -12.72
CA ALA A 12 -4.45 8.70 -11.37
C ALA A 12 -5.22 9.83 -10.65
N ILE A 13 -6.25 10.42 -11.27
CA ILE A 13 -6.83 11.69 -10.81
C ILE A 13 -8.23 11.47 -10.24
N PRO A 14 -8.43 11.51 -8.91
CA PRO A 14 -9.74 11.36 -8.29
C PRO A 14 -10.62 12.60 -8.44
N PHE A 15 -11.89 12.38 -8.78
CA PHE A 15 -12.95 13.38 -8.84
C PHE A 15 -14.20 12.90 -8.10
N ILE A 16 -14.84 13.78 -7.33
CA ILE A 16 -16.17 13.59 -6.75
C ILE A 16 -17.22 13.73 -7.87
N ILE A 17 -18.17 12.80 -7.94
CA ILE A 17 -19.29 12.85 -8.89
C ILE A 17 -20.43 13.69 -8.27
N ASP A 18 -20.61 14.92 -8.75
CA ASP A 18 -21.73 15.79 -8.37
C ASP A 18 -22.82 15.72 -9.46
N ARG A 19 -23.79 14.81 -9.28
CA ARG A 19 -24.87 14.57 -10.24
C ARG A 19 -25.86 15.74 -10.30
N ASP A 20 -26.11 16.41 -9.18
CA ASP A 20 -27.05 17.53 -9.08
C ASP A 20 -26.53 18.76 -9.84
N ARG A 21 -25.22 19.04 -9.78
CA ARG A 21 -24.56 20.09 -10.57
C ARG A 21 -24.04 19.61 -11.93
N ARG A 22 -24.21 18.31 -12.24
CA ARG A 22 -23.74 17.62 -13.45
C ARG A 22 -22.26 17.87 -13.75
N LEU A 23 -21.40 17.63 -12.76
CA LEU A 23 -19.96 17.82 -12.86
C LEU A 23 -19.15 16.78 -12.07
N LEU A 24 -17.90 16.59 -12.48
CA LEU A 24 -16.85 15.93 -11.71
C LEU A 24 -15.96 17.02 -11.10
N GLN A 25 -15.76 16.97 -9.79
CA GLN A 25 -14.98 17.94 -9.02
C GLN A 25 -13.67 17.30 -8.54
N GLN A 26 -12.49 17.81 -8.91
CA GLN A 26 -11.24 17.17 -8.50
C GLN A 26 -11.05 17.19 -6.97
N PHE A 27 -10.61 16.06 -6.42
CA PHE A 27 -10.32 15.77 -5.00
C PHE A 27 -10.91 16.78 -3.99
N ASN A 28 -10.16 17.61 -3.24
CA ASN A 28 -8.77 18.10 -3.23
C ASN A 28 -8.37 19.31 -4.12
N LYS A 29 -9.07 19.64 -5.21
CA LYS A 29 -8.88 20.87 -6.02
C LYS A 29 -10.23 21.38 -6.53
N TRP A 30 -10.89 22.20 -5.71
CA TRP A 30 -12.26 22.67 -5.93
C TRP A 30 -12.41 23.61 -7.13
N GLU A 31 -11.32 24.17 -7.63
CA GLU A 31 -11.27 24.97 -8.85
C GLU A 31 -11.23 24.13 -10.13
N ASN A 32 -10.83 22.84 -10.07
CA ASN A 32 -10.77 21.98 -11.24
C ASN A 32 -12.06 21.15 -11.38
N ILE A 33 -12.82 21.46 -12.43
CA ILE A 33 -14.18 20.97 -12.67
C ILE A 33 -14.31 20.46 -14.10
N ILE A 34 -14.86 19.26 -14.25
CA ILE A 34 -15.27 18.68 -15.53
C ILE A 34 -16.79 18.69 -15.57
N ARG A 35 -17.41 19.47 -16.44
CA ARG A 35 -18.87 19.40 -16.61
C ARG A 35 -19.26 18.20 -17.49
N PHE A 36 -20.40 17.57 -17.21
CA PHE A 36 -20.86 16.42 -17.99
C PHE A 36 -21.23 16.79 -19.44
N ASP A 37 -21.55 18.06 -19.72
CA ASP A 37 -21.79 18.59 -21.07
C ASP A 37 -20.49 18.79 -21.89
N HIS A 38 -19.33 18.80 -21.22
CA HIS A 38 -18.02 18.76 -21.88
C HIS A 38 -17.56 17.32 -22.21
N LEU A 39 -18.29 16.29 -21.78
CA LEU A 39 -18.01 14.90 -22.14
C LEU A 39 -18.77 14.54 -23.42
N LYS A 40 -18.14 13.81 -24.35
CA LYS A 40 -18.82 13.34 -25.56
C LYS A 40 -19.80 12.23 -25.18
N LYS A 41 -21.09 12.54 -25.09
CA LYS A 41 -22.13 11.53 -24.85
C LYS A 41 -22.42 10.72 -26.11
N GLU A 42 -22.40 9.40 -25.98
CA GLU A 42 -22.82 8.43 -26.99
C GLU A 42 -23.91 7.51 -26.41
N GLU A 43 -24.37 6.53 -27.19
CA GLU A 43 -25.41 5.59 -26.73
C GLU A 43 -24.87 4.70 -25.60
N GLY A 44 -25.31 4.98 -24.37
CA GLY A 44 -24.96 4.22 -23.17
C GLY A 44 -23.68 4.66 -22.44
N TYR A 45 -22.91 5.62 -22.95
CA TYR A 45 -21.66 6.06 -22.30
C TYR A 45 -21.27 7.51 -22.59
N TYR A 46 -20.34 8.02 -21.78
CA TYR A 46 -19.62 9.28 -21.96
C TYR A 46 -18.16 8.99 -22.31
N ALA A 47 -17.61 9.72 -23.28
CA ALA A 47 -16.22 9.59 -23.71
C ALA A 47 -15.44 10.90 -23.59
N ALA A 48 -14.16 10.81 -23.22
CA ALA A 48 -13.25 11.96 -23.18
C ALA A 48 -11.79 11.55 -23.45
N LYS A 49 -10.94 12.54 -23.70
CA LYS A 49 -9.48 12.39 -23.76
C LYS A 49 -8.84 13.27 -22.70
N LEU A 50 -8.06 12.66 -21.82
CA LEU A 50 -7.32 13.34 -20.76
C LEU A 50 -5.83 13.37 -21.11
N TYR A 51 -5.22 14.55 -21.09
CA TYR A 51 -3.79 14.71 -21.28
C TYR A 51 -3.05 14.54 -19.94
N LYS A 52 -2.06 13.65 -19.88
CA LYS A 52 -1.28 13.36 -18.65
C LYS A 52 -0.36 14.52 -18.24
N SER A 53 0.04 15.38 -19.19
CA SER A 53 0.99 16.48 -18.98
C SER A 53 0.40 17.75 -18.36
N GLY A 54 -0.91 17.80 -18.17
CA GLY A 54 -1.62 18.84 -17.42
C GLY A 54 -3.09 18.47 -17.39
N ILE A 55 -3.78 18.69 -16.26
CA ILE A 55 -5.15 18.20 -15.97
C ILE A 55 -6.22 18.97 -16.77
N ASN A 56 -6.02 19.02 -18.09
CA ASN A 56 -6.84 19.65 -19.10
C ASN A 56 -7.44 18.52 -19.93
N LEU A 57 -8.75 18.35 -19.83
CA LEU A 57 -9.48 17.59 -20.83
C LEU A 57 -9.51 18.36 -22.14
N SER A 58 -9.49 17.64 -23.25
CA SER A 58 -9.95 18.20 -24.52
C SER A 58 -10.82 17.19 -25.24
N THR A 59 -11.90 17.69 -25.84
CA THR A 59 -12.82 16.95 -26.70
C THR A 59 -12.32 16.90 -28.15
N GLU A 60 -11.25 17.63 -28.47
CA GLU A 60 -10.67 17.71 -29.81
C GLU A 60 -9.70 16.55 -30.05
N TRP A 61 -9.63 16.11 -31.30
CA TRP A 61 -8.61 15.16 -31.72
C TRP A 61 -7.24 15.87 -31.70
N PRO A 62 -6.17 15.24 -31.18
CA PRO A 62 -4.86 15.86 -31.18
C PRO A 62 -4.39 16.12 -32.61
N ASP A 63 -3.83 17.31 -32.85
CA ASP A 63 -3.07 17.58 -34.06
C ASP A 63 -1.98 16.52 -34.28
N PHE A 64 -1.80 16.11 -35.53
CA PHE A 64 -0.74 15.19 -35.94
C PHE A 64 0.64 15.74 -35.52
N GLY A 65 1.22 15.18 -34.45
CA GLY A 65 2.54 15.57 -33.94
C GLY A 65 2.70 15.55 -32.42
N LYS A 66 1.63 15.44 -31.62
CA LYS A 66 1.75 15.24 -30.16
C LYS A 66 2.01 13.77 -29.82
N HIS A 67 2.87 13.51 -28.82
CA HIS A 67 3.18 12.17 -28.34
C HIS A 67 1.93 11.48 -27.76
N TYR A 68 1.50 10.38 -28.39
CA TYR A 68 0.29 9.65 -28.03
C TYR A 68 0.30 9.08 -26.60
N ASP A 69 1.49 8.77 -26.07
CA ASP A 69 1.75 8.21 -24.72
C ASP A 69 1.20 9.09 -23.57
N GLN A 70 0.92 10.36 -23.86
CA GLN A 70 0.35 11.33 -22.93
C GLN A 70 -1.18 11.41 -22.96
N ILE A 71 -1.89 10.62 -23.76
CA ILE A 71 -3.36 10.69 -23.88
C ILE A 71 -4.02 9.44 -23.31
N LEU A 72 -4.82 9.62 -22.27
CA LEU A 72 -5.73 8.59 -21.75
C LEU A 72 -7.09 8.76 -22.41
N ASN A 73 -7.58 7.72 -23.10
CA ASN A 73 -8.98 7.65 -23.50
C ASN A 73 -9.80 7.20 -22.29
N VAL A 74 -10.96 7.82 -22.09
CA VAL A 74 -11.83 7.57 -20.94
C VAL A 74 -13.22 7.23 -21.44
N ILE A 75 -13.79 6.11 -20.99
CA ILE A 75 -15.14 5.64 -21.32
C ILE A 75 -15.88 5.40 -20.01
N ILE A 76 -16.88 6.24 -19.71
CA ILE A 76 -17.66 6.18 -18.46
C ILE A 76 -19.09 5.76 -18.82
N PRO A 77 -19.55 4.54 -18.47
CA PRO A 77 -20.94 4.14 -18.64
C PRO A 77 -21.93 5.17 -18.10
N ALA A 78 -22.94 5.51 -18.90
CA ALA A 78 -23.85 6.62 -18.62
C ALA A 78 -24.58 6.52 -17.26
N PRO A 79 -25.01 5.33 -16.78
CA PRO A 79 -25.62 5.17 -15.45
C PRO A 79 -24.78 5.74 -14.30
N ILE A 80 -23.44 5.68 -14.38
CA ILE A 80 -22.55 6.21 -13.33
C ILE A 80 -22.80 7.71 -13.11
N LEU A 81 -23.05 8.46 -14.18
CA LEU A 81 -23.21 9.92 -14.15
C LEU A 81 -24.68 10.39 -14.19
N ASP A 82 -25.57 9.62 -14.82
CA ASP A 82 -26.97 10.02 -15.03
C ASP A 82 -27.97 9.44 -14.02
N GLU A 83 -27.69 8.31 -13.37
CA GLU A 83 -28.63 7.70 -12.42
C GLU A 83 -28.39 8.20 -10.99
N HIS A 84 -29.48 8.59 -10.31
CA HIS A 84 -29.44 9.02 -8.92
C HIS A 84 -29.59 7.82 -7.98
N GLY A 85 -28.46 7.32 -7.49
CA GLY A 85 -28.37 6.27 -6.48
C GLY A 85 -26.92 6.08 -6.04
N SER A 86 -26.72 5.46 -4.88
CA SER A 86 -25.40 4.94 -4.48
C SER A 86 -25.12 3.66 -5.26
N LEU A 87 -23.88 3.51 -5.74
CA LEU A 87 -23.41 2.28 -6.37
C LEU A 87 -23.08 1.26 -5.27
N THR A 88 -23.51 0.01 -5.41
CA THR A 88 -23.14 -1.04 -4.46
C THR A 88 -21.68 -1.43 -4.63
N GLU A 89 -21.01 -1.86 -3.55
CA GLU A 89 -19.59 -2.22 -3.60
C GLU A 89 -19.31 -3.37 -4.59
N ASP A 90 -20.16 -4.40 -4.63
CA ASP A 90 -20.06 -5.48 -5.62
C ASP A 90 -20.11 -4.94 -7.06
N PHE A 91 -21.00 -3.98 -7.34
CA PHE A 91 -21.12 -3.35 -8.65
C PHE A 91 -19.89 -2.48 -8.97
N LYS A 92 -19.34 -1.76 -8.00
CA LYS A 92 -18.07 -1.02 -8.16
C LYS A 92 -16.93 -1.97 -8.51
N GLN A 93 -16.79 -3.09 -7.81
CA GLN A 93 -15.73 -4.08 -8.05
C GLN A 93 -15.84 -4.72 -9.44
N ASP A 94 -17.02 -5.21 -9.83
CA ASP A 94 -17.23 -5.78 -11.17
C ASP A 94 -16.96 -4.76 -12.28
N LEU A 95 -17.34 -3.49 -12.06
CA LEU A 95 -17.16 -2.42 -13.01
C LEU A 95 -15.70 -1.91 -13.07
N ASN A 96 -14.96 -1.94 -11.96
CA ASN A 96 -13.52 -1.63 -11.92
C ASN A 96 -12.70 -2.70 -12.64
N ARG A 97 -13.04 -3.98 -12.46
CA ARG A 97 -12.44 -5.09 -13.24
C ARG A 97 -12.75 -4.94 -14.73
N LEU A 98 -14.02 -4.67 -15.09
CA LEU A 98 -14.39 -4.46 -16.49
C LEU A 98 -13.72 -3.22 -17.11
N SER A 99 -13.58 -2.13 -16.34
CA SER A 99 -12.90 -0.91 -16.78
C SER A 99 -11.42 -1.16 -17.07
N HIS A 100 -10.74 -1.90 -16.19
CA HIS A 100 -9.37 -2.35 -16.37
C HIS A 100 -9.23 -3.23 -17.63
N ASP A 101 -9.99 -4.32 -17.71
CA ASP A 101 -9.94 -5.31 -18.81
C ASP A 101 -10.34 -4.75 -20.19
N LYS A 102 -10.94 -3.56 -20.22
CA LYS A 102 -11.36 -2.84 -21.44
C LYS A 102 -10.60 -1.53 -21.66
N GLU A 103 -9.60 -1.23 -20.82
CA GLU A 103 -8.81 0.00 -20.86
C GLU A 103 -9.69 1.27 -20.88
N TRP A 104 -10.82 1.27 -20.15
CA TRP A 104 -11.77 2.38 -20.09
C TRP A 104 -11.27 3.61 -19.32
N GLY A 105 -10.09 3.51 -18.68
CA GLY A 105 -9.37 4.65 -18.13
C GLY A 105 -9.96 5.25 -16.86
N PHE A 106 -10.84 4.55 -16.15
CA PHE A 106 -11.37 4.97 -14.85
C PHE A 106 -11.38 3.86 -13.80
N TYR A 107 -11.44 4.25 -12.53
CA TYR A 107 -11.64 3.37 -11.38
C TYR A 107 -12.60 4.07 -10.40
N LEU A 108 -13.65 3.40 -9.95
CA LEU A 108 -14.53 3.88 -8.89
C LEU A 108 -13.81 3.67 -7.55
N ALA A 109 -13.39 4.78 -6.95
CA ALA A 109 -12.54 4.80 -5.77
C ALA A 109 -13.37 5.05 -4.52
N ASP A 110 -12.90 4.53 -3.39
CA ASP A 110 -13.29 5.02 -2.08
C ASP A 110 -12.50 6.29 -1.70
N LYS A 111 -12.81 6.82 -0.52
CA LYS A 111 -12.22 8.04 0.03
C LYS A 111 -10.74 7.87 0.37
N ASP A 112 -10.33 6.69 0.82
CA ASP A 112 -8.95 6.39 1.21
C ASP A 112 -8.05 6.25 -0.01
N THR A 113 -8.52 5.55 -1.05
CA THR A 113 -7.93 5.50 -2.38
C THR A 113 -7.81 6.90 -2.99
N ALA A 114 -8.85 7.72 -2.88
CA ALA A 114 -8.82 9.10 -3.38
C ALA A 114 -7.79 9.98 -2.63
N LEU A 115 -7.65 9.81 -1.32
CA LEU A 115 -6.58 10.44 -0.52
C LEU A 115 -5.19 9.95 -0.96
N ARG A 116 -5.03 8.65 -1.23
CA ARG A 116 -3.77 8.06 -1.68
C ARG A 116 -3.33 8.54 -3.06
N LEU A 117 -4.24 8.51 -4.04
CA LEU A 117 -4.02 9.06 -5.38
C LEU A 117 -3.72 10.56 -5.32
N SER A 118 -4.32 11.27 -4.36
CA SER A 118 -4.03 12.69 -4.06
C SER A 118 -2.69 12.95 -3.36
N GLY A 119 -1.92 11.91 -3.05
CA GLY A 119 -0.56 12.01 -2.51
C GLY A 119 -0.42 11.78 -1.00
N LYS A 120 -1.50 11.53 -0.25
CA LYS A 120 -1.38 11.10 1.16
C LYS A 120 -0.74 9.70 1.21
N LEU A 121 0.19 9.45 2.12
CA LEU A 121 0.79 8.13 2.32
C LEU A 121 -0.08 7.26 3.25
N PRO A 122 -0.06 5.92 3.12
CA PRO A 122 -0.71 5.01 4.06
C PRO A 122 0.10 4.87 5.35
N HIS A 123 -0.55 4.32 6.38
CA HIS A 123 -0.03 4.13 7.72
C HIS A 123 -0.11 2.65 8.14
N ILE A 124 0.73 2.23 9.08
CA ILE A 124 0.70 0.88 9.68
C ILE A 124 0.99 0.92 11.18
N ASP A 125 0.14 0.26 11.97
CA ASP A 125 0.38 0.00 13.38
C ASP A 125 1.38 -1.15 13.57
N LEU A 126 2.56 -0.84 14.12
CA LEU A 126 3.58 -1.80 14.52
C LEU A 126 3.56 -1.93 16.05
N ALA A 127 2.83 -2.93 16.55
CA ALA A 127 2.70 -3.25 17.97
C ALA A 127 2.22 -2.10 18.90
N GLY A 128 1.42 -1.16 18.37
CA GLY A 128 0.89 -0.01 19.12
C GLY A 128 1.49 1.35 18.72
N THR A 129 2.53 1.35 17.88
CA THR A 129 3.19 2.56 17.36
C THR A 129 2.80 2.76 15.89
N ASP A 130 2.41 3.98 15.52
CA ASP A 130 2.00 4.32 14.15
C ASP A 130 3.19 4.72 13.26
N PHE A 131 3.31 4.08 12.10
CA PHE A 131 4.33 4.35 11.10
C PHE A 131 3.69 4.77 9.77
N THR A 132 4.16 5.87 9.21
CA THR A 132 3.89 6.25 7.81
C THR A 132 4.72 5.38 6.87
N ILE A 133 4.09 4.83 5.83
CA ILE A 133 4.74 3.98 4.81
C ILE A 133 5.26 4.89 3.67
N ASP A 134 6.59 4.99 3.48
CA ASP A 134 7.18 5.56 2.26
C ASP A 134 7.79 4.46 1.38
N TRP A 135 6.93 3.87 0.53
CA TRP A 135 7.32 2.82 -0.41
C TRP A 135 8.37 3.28 -1.46
N ARG A 136 8.46 4.59 -1.73
CA ARG A 136 9.47 5.14 -2.64
C ARG A 136 10.87 5.14 -2.00
N LEU A 137 10.95 5.25 -0.67
CA LEU A 137 12.22 5.06 0.07
C LEU A 137 12.45 3.60 0.47
N LYS A 138 11.39 2.78 0.55
CA LYS A 138 11.36 1.45 1.20
C LYS A 138 11.51 1.57 2.72
N GLU A 139 10.86 2.56 3.32
CA GLU A 139 10.95 2.87 4.74
C GLU A 139 9.56 2.85 5.39
N LEU A 140 9.49 2.31 6.61
CA LEU A 140 8.44 2.61 7.58
C LEU A 140 9.00 3.69 8.51
N ARG A 141 8.31 4.82 8.64
CA ARG A 141 8.80 6.00 9.38
C ARG A 141 7.83 6.33 10.49
N GLU A 142 8.28 6.45 11.74
CA GLU A 142 7.37 6.79 12.85
C GLU A 142 6.66 8.10 12.57
N THR A 143 5.33 8.13 12.73
CA THR A 143 4.53 9.30 12.34
C THR A 143 4.84 10.53 13.19
N GLU A 144 5.11 10.34 14.49
CA GLU A 144 5.44 11.43 15.43
C GLU A 144 6.93 11.79 15.44
N GLU A 145 7.83 10.83 15.15
CA GLU A 145 9.28 11.03 15.11
C GLU A 145 9.91 10.55 13.78
N PRO A 146 9.64 11.17 12.61
CA PRO A 146 9.96 10.59 11.29
C PRO A 146 11.44 10.43 10.93
N TRP A 147 12.37 10.76 11.84
CA TRP A 147 13.78 10.40 11.75
C TRP A 147 14.04 8.97 12.25
N LYS A 148 13.23 8.45 13.17
CA LYS A 148 13.16 7.02 13.48
C LYS A 148 12.44 6.33 12.32
N ASN A 149 13.16 5.42 11.67
CA ASN A 149 12.69 4.74 10.49
C ASN A 149 13.32 3.36 10.39
N ILE A 150 12.58 2.45 9.76
CA ILE A 150 12.95 1.05 9.57
C ILE A 150 12.96 0.78 8.07
N SER A 151 14.07 0.23 7.56
CA SER A 151 14.14 -0.18 6.16
C SER A 151 13.41 -1.49 5.94
N LEU A 152 12.50 -1.53 4.97
CA LEU A 152 11.89 -2.77 4.47
C LEU A 152 12.92 -3.67 3.76
N ARG A 153 14.11 -3.16 3.43
CA ARG A 153 15.20 -3.92 2.79
C ARG A 153 16.02 -4.75 3.77
N ASP A 154 15.90 -4.43 5.06
CA ASP A 154 16.64 -5.08 6.14
C ASP A 154 15.76 -6.15 6.83
N MET A 155 14.59 -6.45 6.25
CA MET A 155 13.66 -7.50 6.68
C MET A 155 13.80 -8.74 5.79
N GLU A 156 13.54 -9.92 6.36
CA GLU A 156 13.41 -11.15 5.58
C GLU A 156 12.03 -11.20 4.91
N MET A 157 11.89 -11.92 3.79
CA MET A 157 10.59 -12.18 3.18
C MET A 157 10.13 -13.59 3.58
N SER A 158 8.84 -13.76 3.88
CA SER A 158 8.24 -15.06 4.18
C SER A 158 8.36 -16.03 2.99
N ASP A 159 8.35 -17.34 3.26
CA ASP A 159 8.40 -18.38 2.21
C ASP A 159 7.26 -18.26 1.17
N SER A 160 6.15 -17.63 1.55
CA SER A 160 5.00 -17.30 0.69
C SER A 160 5.24 -16.09 -0.21
N GLY A 161 6.15 -15.18 0.14
CA GLY A 161 6.30 -13.87 -0.51
C GLY A 161 5.21 -12.85 -0.14
N GLU A 162 4.42 -13.14 0.90
CA GLU A 162 3.22 -12.37 1.25
C GLU A 162 3.45 -11.41 2.43
N GLU A 163 4.54 -11.59 3.18
CA GLU A 163 4.88 -10.84 4.38
C GLU A 163 6.39 -10.59 4.52
N TYR A 164 6.79 -9.37 4.89
CA TYR A 164 8.09 -9.10 5.49
C TYR A 164 8.09 -9.57 6.95
N LEU A 165 9.17 -10.23 7.35
CA LEU A 165 9.41 -10.78 8.68
C LEU A 165 10.58 -10.05 9.33
N CYS A 166 10.38 -9.61 10.57
CA CYS A 166 11.48 -9.08 11.38
C CYS A 166 11.24 -9.28 12.89
N PHE A 167 12.32 -9.27 13.66
CA PHE A 167 12.22 -9.01 15.09
C PHE A 167 12.26 -7.51 15.33
N TYR A 168 11.38 -7.01 16.20
CA TYR A 168 11.17 -5.60 16.46
C TYR A 168 11.19 -5.33 17.96
N ASN A 169 11.94 -4.31 18.38
CA ASN A 169 11.96 -3.86 19.76
C ASN A 169 10.85 -2.82 20.00
N THR A 170 9.87 -3.14 20.84
CA THR A 170 8.71 -2.30 21.14
C THR A 170 9.00 -1.13 22.09
N GLU A 171 10.23 -1.01 22.60
CA GLU A 171 10.66 0.12 23.44
C GLU A 171 11.57 1.09 22.67
N THR A 172 12.50 0.60 21.85
CA THR A 172 13.39 1.46 21.03
C THR A 172 12.82 1.78 19.65
N HIS A 173 11.84 1.00 19.19
CA HIS A 173 11.24 1.05 17.85
C HIS A 173 12.22 0.71 16.70
N GLU A 174 13.20 -0.14 16.98
CA GLU A 174 14.23 -0.56 16.04
C GLU A 174 14.11 -2.05 15.67
N LEU A 175 14.77 -2.45 14.58
CA LEU A 175 14.98 -3.87 14.28
C LEU A 175 15.91 -4.49 15.32
N TYR A 176 15.61 -5.73 15.69
CA TYR A 176 16.43 -6.52 16.61
C TYR A 176 17.10 -7.68 15.85
N GLU A 177 18.41 -7.82 16.00
CA GLU A 177 19.15 -8.98 15.48
C GLU A 177 19.51 -9.92 16.65
N PRO A 178 18.97 -11.16 16.70
CA PRO A 178 19.32 -12.12 17.75
C PRO A 178 20.75 -12.64 17.60
N ASP A 179 21.54 -12.60 18.69
CA ASP A 179 22.87 -13.22 18.77
C ASP A 179 22.78 -14.74 18.54
N GLU A 180 23.73 -15.32 17.78
CA GLU A 180 23.83 -16.77 17.57
C GLU A 180 23.93 -17.57 18.89
N ASN A 181 24.42 -16.93 19.96
CA ASN A 181 24.62 -17.51 21.28
C ASN A 181 23.51 -17.13 22.27
N LEU A 182 22.38 -16.60 21.79
CA LEU A 182 21.27 -16.16 22.63
C LEU A 182 20.88 -17.24 23.66
N LEU A 183 20.91 -16.88 24.94
CA LEU A 183 20.59 -17.76 26.06
C LEU A 183 19.26 -17.42 26.73
N GLU A 184 18.68 -16.26 26.51
CA GLU A 184 17.40 -15.86 27.13
C GLU A 184 16.56 -15.10 26.11
N LEU A 185 15.24 -15.12 26.27
CA LEU A 185 14.38 -14.34 25.37
C LEU A 185 14.60 -12.86 25.69
N PRO A 186 14.95 -12.00 24.71
CA PRO A 186 15.09 -10.58 24.94
C PRO A 186 13.76 -9.97 25.38
N GLU A 187 13.80 -9.09 26.38
CA GLU A 187 12.66 -8.30 26.79
C GLU A 187 12.29 -7.28 25.71
N ASN A 188 11.01 -6.88 25.66
CA ASN A 188 10.48 -5.88 24.73
C ASN A 188 10.68 -6.19 23.22
N VAL A 189 10.92 -7.45 22.85
CA VAL A 189 11.03 -7.86 21.44
C VAL A 189 9.86 -8.75 21.03
N VAL A 190 9.36 -8.56 19.81
CA VAL A 190 8.30 -9.35 19.15
C VAL A 190 8.71 -9.70 17.73
N VAL A 191 8.10 -10.72 17.12
CA VAL A 191 8.13 -10.89 15.66
C VAL A 191 6.97 -10.08 15.05
N LEU A 192 7.28 -9.32 14.01
CA LEU A 192 6.29 -8.67 13.16
C LEU A 192 6.18 -9.41 11.83
N GLU A 193 4.93 -9.58 11.38
CA GLU A 193 4.56 -9.98 10.03
C GLU A 193 3.89 -8.76 9.38
N ILE A 194 4.61 -8.11 8.47
CA ILE A 194 4.21 -6.88 7.78
C ILE A 194 3.81 -7.27 6.35
N PRO A 195 2.64 -6.86 5.82
CA PRO A 195 2.22 -7.27 4.47
C PRO A 195 3.25 -6.92 3.37
N CYS A 196 3.26 -7.70 2.28
CA CYS A 196 4.04 -7.40 1.09
C CYS A 196 3.68 -6.04 0.46
N GLU A 197 4.53 -5.55 -0.43
CA GLU A 197 4.45 -4.19 -0.97
C GLU A 197 3.13 -3.84 -1.64
N ALA A 198 2.55 -4.80 -2.36
CA ALA A 198 1.31 -4.63 -3.09
C ALA A 198 0.11 -4.40 -2.15
N LYS A 199 0.20 -4.86 -0.89
CA LYS A 199 -0.79 -4.57 0.16
C LYS A 199 -0.46 -3.28 0.92
N LEU A 200 0.82 -2.97 1.14
CA LEU A 200 1.26 -1.76 1.84
C LEU A 200 0.92 -0.47 1.08
N ASP A 201 1.26 -0.40 -0.21
CA ASP A 201 1.00 0.76 -1.05
C ASP A 201 0.87 0.36 -2.54
N PRO A 202 -0.26 -0.28 -2.94
CA PRO A 202 -0.49 -0.71 -4.33
C PRO A 202 -0.34 0.44 -5.33
N VAL A 203 -0.69 1.67 -4.93
CA VAL A 203 -0.58 2.86 -5.77
C VAL A 203 0.90 3.23 -6.03
N ALA A 204 1.77 3.17 -5.01
CA ALA A 204 3.20 3.43 -5.21
C ALA A 204 3.93 2.28 -5.91
N VAL A 205 3.52 1.04 -5.67
CA VAL A 205 4.06 -0.15 -6.37
C VAL A 205 3.72 -0.06 -7.87
N ALA A 206 2.48 0.29 -8.22
CA ALA A 206 2.07 0.51 -9.61
C ALA A 206 2.91 1.61 -10.30
N ARG A 207 3.16 2.73 -9.61
CA ARG A 207 4.04 3.82 -10.09
C ARG A 207 5.48 3.34 -10.34
N GLU A 208 6.02 2.50 -9.46
CA GLU A 208 7.38 1.96 -9.58
C GLU A 208 7.52 0.99 -10.78
N TYR A 209 6.52 0.14 -11.00
CA TYR A 209 6.45 -0.73 -12.18
C TYR A 209 6.09 0.01 -13.48
N GLY A 210 5.71 1.28 -13.41
CA GLY A 210 5.36 2.11 -14.57
C GLY A 210 4.00 1.77 -15.21
N ILE A 211 3.12 1.09 -14.47
CA ILE A 211 1.75 0.77 -14.87
C ILE A 211 0.76 1.84 -14.36
N GLY A 212 -0.54 1.68 -14.64
CA GLY A 212 -1.56 2.60 -14.14
C GLY A 212 -1.69 2.53 -12.62
N GLU A 213 -1.78 3.68 -11.98
CA GLU A 213 -1.81 3.80 -10.50
C GLU A 213 -3.01 3.10 -9.84
N THR A 214 -4.00 2.72 -10.63
CA THR A 214 -5.20 2.00 -10.22
C THR A 214 -5.17 0.51 -10.54
N ASP A 215 -4.19 0.03 -11.30
CA ASP A 215 -4.22 -1.31 -11.92
C ASP A 215 -4.13 -2.42 -10.87
N LEU A 216 -3.32 -2.21 -9.82
CA LEU A 216 -3.20 -3.15 -8.70
C LEU A 216 -4.39 -3.10 -7.72
N LEU A 217 -5.27 -2.11 -7.80
CA LEU A 217 -6.36 -1.90 -6.83
C LEU A 217 -7.53 -2.89 -6.97
N ASN A 218 -7.57 -3.69 -8.04
CA ASN A 218 -8.55 -4.77 -8.20
C ASN A 218 -8.17 -6.01 -7.39
N ASP A 219 -6.87 -6.33 -7.31
CA ASP A 219 -6.35 -7.49 -6.58
C ASP A 219 -5.87 -7.13 -5.16
N HIS A 220 -5.43 -5.87 -4.98
CA HIS A 220 -4.99 -5.30 -3.71
C HIS A 220 -5.73 -3.98 -3.44
N PRO A 221 -6.98 -4.03 -2.95
CA PRO A 221 -7.72 -2.83 -2.54
C PRO A 221 -6.92 -2.02 -1.51
N PHE A 222 -6.82 -0.71 -1.74
CA PHE A 222 -6.02 0.18 -0.89
C PHE A 222 -6.61 0.33 0.51
N GLN A 223 -5.75 0.44 1.53
CA GLN A 223 -6.14 0.70 2.91
C GLN A 223 -5.29 1.85 3.46
N MET A 224 -5.92 2.88 4.04
CA MET A 224 -5.18 4.01 4.61
C MET A 224 -4.42 3.65 5.89
N ASN A 225 -4.94 2.70 6.68
CA ASN A 225 -4.37 2.28 7.95
C ASN A 225 -4.33 0.75 8.00
N LEU A 226 -3.13 0.19 8.00
CA LEU A 226 -2.87 -1.24 8.17
C LEU A 226 -2.47 -1.55 9.61
N LYS A 227 -2.33 -2.83 9.93
CA LYS A 227 -1.77 -3.30 11.20
C LYS A 227 -0.92 -4.54 10.95
N ALA A 228 0.32 -4.53 11.42
CA ALA A 228 1.17 -5.71 11.39
C ALA A 228 0.61 -6.79 12.33
N LYS A 229 0.78 -8.07 11.96
CA LYS A 229 0.55 -9.17 12.90
C LYS A 229 1.75 -9.24 13.83
N VAL A 230 1.47 -9.37 15.14
CA VAL A 230 2.47 -9.33 16.22
C VAL A 230 2.46 -10.68 16.92
N THR A 231 3.61 -11.35 16.95
CA THR A 231 3.78 -12.66 17.57
C THR A 231 4.81 -12.56 18.70
N PRO A 232 4.44 -12.85 19.98
CA PRO A 232 5.38 -12.87 21.10
C PRO A 232 6.48 -13.93 20.90
N LEU A 233 7.72 -13.65 21.29
CA LEU A 233 8.83 -14.59 21.07
C LEU A 233 8.64 -15.96 21.73
N SER A 234 7.87 -16.03 22.81
CA SER A 234 7.48 -17.28 23.48
C SER A 234 6.66 -18.24 22.61
N GLU A 235 6.05 -17.74 21.52
CA GLU A 235 5.23 -18.49 20.58
C GLU A 235 5.98 -18.83 19.27
N THR A 236 7.25 -18.42 19.17
CA THR A 236 8.13 -18.67 18.01
C THR A 236 8.99 -19.92 18.20
N GLY A 237 9.89 -20.23 17.24
CA GLY A 237 10.93 -21.24 17.41
C GLY A 237 12.11 -20.84 18.32
N LEU A 238 12.22 -19.56 18.71
CA LEU A 238 13.35 -19.02 19.48
C LEU A 238 13.54 -19.67 20.87
N PRO A 239 12.50 -20.09 21.62
CA PRO A 239 12.67 -20.81 22.88
C PRO A 239 13.39 -22.16 22.73
N GLU A 240 13.16 -22.90 21.63
CA GLU A 240 13.85 -24.17 21.35
C GLU A 240 15.30 -23.92 20.94
N TYR A 241 15.55 -22.89 20.14
CA TYR A 241 16.89 -22.43 19.78
C TYR A 241 17.73 -22.09 21.02
N ILE A 242 17.18 -21.27 21.94
CA ILE A 242 17.78 -20.95 23.23
C ILE A 242 18.06 -22.22 24.06
N GLN A 243 17.13 -23.19 24.07
CA GLN A 243 17.34 -24.44 24.79
C GLN A 243 18.52 -25.24 24.24
N ASN A 244 18.71 -25.24 22.92
CA ASN A 244 19.87 -25.86 22.27
C ASN A 244 21.18 -25.13 22.59
N ASN A 245 21.19 -23.79 22.56
CA ASN A 245 22.35 -22.99 22.94
C ASN A 245 22.79 -23.26 24.39
N LYS A 246 21.84 -23.36 25.34
CA LYS A 246 22.13 -23.77 26.74
C LYS A 246 22.77 -25.16 26.83
N ARG A 247 22.32 -26.14 26.04
CA ARG A 247 22.90 -27.50 26.00
C ARG A 247 24.34 -27.46 25.48
N LEU A 248 24.62 -26.70 24.42
CA LEU A 248 25.96 -26.56 23.82
C LEU A 248 26.93 -25.87 24.78
N ALA A 249 26.52 -24.77 25.43
CA ALA A 249 27.33 -24.07 26.42
C ALA A 249 27.71 -24.97 27.61
N ALA A 250 26.75 -25.74 28.15
CA ALA A 250 27.00 -26.69 29.23
C ALA A 250 27.97 -27.83 28.81
N GLY A 251 27.81 -28.38 27.60
CA GLY A 251 28.69 -29.44 27.08
C GLY A 251 30.14 -28.97 26.87
N ASN A 252 30.34 -27.75 26.38
CA ASN A 252 31.67 -27.16 26.22
C ASN A 252 32.36 -26.90 27.57
N SER A 253 31.59 -26.53 28.60
CA SER A 253 32.11 -26.27 29.95
C SER A 253 32.69 -27.54 30.58
N LEU A 254 31.94 -28.65 30.53
CA LEU A 254 32.36 -29.97 31.03
C LEU A 254 33.62 -30.51 30.32
N ASN A 255 33.74 -30.29 29.01
CA ASN A 255 34.91 -30.71 28.24
C ASN A 255 36.17 -29.92 28.61
N ASN A 256 36.05 -28.62 28.90
CA ASN A 256 37.18 -27.77 29.29
C ASN A 256 37.71 -28.12 30.69
N GLU A 257 36.83 -28.38 31.67
CA GLU A 257 37.23 -28.88 32.99
C GLU A 257 37.97 -30.23 32.90
N THR A 258 37.47 -31.13 32.05
CA THR A 258 38.08 -32.46 31.85
C THR A 258 39.47 -32.40 31.20
N GLN A 259 39.76 -31.37 30.41
CA GLN A 259 41.09 -31.15 29.82
C GLN A 259 42.06 -30.45 30.79
N SER A 260 41.58 -29.53 31.62
CA SER A 260 42.44 -28.80 32.57
C SER A 260 43.10 -29.76 33.58
N HIS A 261 42.34 -30.74 34.09
CA HIS A 261 42.84 -31.78 34.99
C HIS A 261 43.86 -32.75 34.38
N LYS A 262 44.01 -32.80 33.03
CA LYS A 262 44.97 -33.68 32.36
C LYS A 262 46.32 -33.02 32.02
N ARG A 263 46.46 -31.70 32.21
CA ARG A 263 47.71 -30.96 31.94
C ARG A 263 48.53 -30.63 33.19
N GLY A 264 48.05 -31.01 34.37
CA GLY A 264 48.74 -30.82 35.65
C GLY A 264 49.32 -32.12 36.22
N ARG A 265 50.26 -32.76 35.52
CA ARG A 265 51.07 -33.86 36.08
C ARG A 265 52.39 -34.07 35.34
#